data_AF-A0A1Q3B637-F1
#
_entry.id   AF-A0A1Q3B637-F1
#
_cell.length_a   1.000
_cell.length_b   1.000
_cell.length_c   1.000
_cell.angle_alpha   90.00
_cell.angle_beta   90.00
_cell.angle_gamma   90.00
#
_symmetry.space_group_name_H-M   'P 1'
#
loop_
_entity.id
_entity.type
_entity.pdbx_description
1 polymer ?
#
loop_
_entity_poly.entity_id
_entity_poly.type
_entity_poly.pdbx_seq_one_letter_code
_entity_poly.pdbx_strand_id
1 'polypeptide(L)'
;MAGSSGVNLNESKMVVPLNTWVLISNFKLAYNILRRPDGTFNRHLAEFLDRKVPANANPVDGVFSFDVIIDRSTSLLSRIYRPAYAEEPQPYVVELEKPVTDEVVPVIIFFHGGSFAHSSANSAIYDTLCRRLVGICKAVVVSVNYRRAPEYRYPCAYDDGWTALTWVNSRTWLQSKGSKVHMYLAGDSSGGNIVHHVALRAVESGIDLLGNILLNPMFGGQARTESE
;
A
#
# COMPACT_ATOMS: atom_id res chain seq x y z
N MET A 1 -26.15 28.83 -23.12
CA MET A 1 -25.91 29.65 -21.91
C MET A 1 -25.13 28.81 -20.93
N ALA A 2 -23.85 29.13 -20.76
CA ALA A 2 -22.95 28.42 -19.86
C ALA A 2 -23.38 28.72 -18.42
N GLY A 3 -24.05 27.76 -17.77
CA GLY A 3 -24.35 27.84 -16.35
C GLY A 3 -23.04 27.79 -15.56
N SER A 4 -22.81 28.80 -14.74
CA SER A 4 -21.72 28.83 -13.77
C SER A 4 -21.84 27.65 -12.82
N SER A 5 -21.10 26.57 -13.07
CA SER A 5 -20.95 25.45 -12.15
C SER A 5 -20.05 25.87 -10.98
N GLY A 6 -20.57 26.73 -10.11
CA GLY A 6 -19.96 27.03 -8.82
C GLY A 6 -19.83 25.73 -8.02
N VAL A 7 -18.66 25.50 -7.42
CA VAL A 7 -18.38 24.27 -6.67
C VAL A 7 -19.32 24.18 -5.46
N ASN A 8 -20.40 23.39 -5.56
CA ASN A 8 -21.28 23.10 -4.43
C ASN A 8 -20.65 22.00 -3.55
N LEU A 9 -19.74 22.37 -2.67
CA LEU A 9 -19.14 21.43 -1.71
C LEU A 9 -20.16 20.87 -0.70
N ASN A 10 -21.35 21.47 -0.56
CA ASN A 10 -22.32 21.08 0.46
C ASN A 10 -22.89 19.68 0.21
N GLU A 11 -23.04 19.25 -1.04
CA GLU A 11 -23.55 17.90 -1.35
C GLU A 11 -22.61 16.81 -0.82
N SER A 12 -21.29 16.98 -1.02
CA SER A 12 -20.28 16.02 -0.54
C SER A 12 -20.18 15.93 0.98
N LYS A 13 -20.58 16.97 1.72
CA LYS A 13 -20.55 16.97 3.20
C LYS A 13 -21.68 16.15 3.81
N MET A 14 -22.78 15.92 3.08
CA MET A 14 -23.95 15.22 3.61
C MET A 14 -23.77 13.70 3.66
N VAL A 15 -22.79 13.16 2.93
CA VAL A 15 -22.62 11.71 2.72
C VAL A 15 -21.44 11.09 3.48
N VAL A 16 -20.62 11.90 4.17
CA VAL A 16 -19.47 11.41 4.95
C VAL A 16 -19.32 12.15 6.27
N PRO A 17 -18.72 11.53 7.30
CA PRO A 17 -18.30 12.22 8.51
C PRO A 17 -17.42 13.44 8.20
N LEU A 18 -17.59 14.53 8.95
CA LEU A 18 -16.90 15.80 8.69
C LEU A 18 -15.37 15.68 8.69
N ASN A 19 -14.80 14.89 9.60
CA ASN A 19 -13.36 14.63 9.67
C ASN A 19 -12.83 13.92 8.41
N THR A 20 -13.56 12.94 7.89
CA THR A 20 -13.27 12.29 6.60
C THR A 20 -13.36 13.30 5.46
N TRP A 21 -14.40 14.13 5.44
CA TRP A 21 -14.54 15.18 4.43
C TRP A 21 -13.35 16.13 4.42
N VAL A 22 -12.90 16.58 5.60
CA VAL A 22 -11.73 17.46 5.74
C VAL A 22 -10.45 16.77 5.24
N LEU A 23 -10.23 15.52 5.64
CA LEU A 23 -9.04 14.75 5.22
C LEU A 23 -8.96 14.62 3.70
N ILE A 24 -10.03 14.14 3.06
CA ILE A 24 -10.06 13.92 1.61
C ILE A 24 -10.02 15.25 0.84
N SER A 25 -10.70 16.29 1.34
CA SER A 25 -10.65 17.63 0.73
C SER A 25 -9.26 18.25 0.81
N ASN A 26 -8.52 18.02 1.90
CA ASN A 26 -7.14 18.49 2.04
C ASN A 26 -6.22 17.82 0.99
N PHE A 27 -6.36 16.50 0.79
CA PHE A 27 -5.65 15.82 -0.30
C PHE A 27 -6.04 16.38 -1.66
N LYS A 28 -7.33 16.59 -1.94
CA LYS A 28 -7.80 17.17 -3.21
C LYS A 28 -7.14 18.51 -3.50
N LEU A 29 -7.14 19.43 -2.53
CA LEU A 29 -6.56 20.76 -2.68
C LEU A 29 -5.04 20.72 -2.86
N ALA A 30 -4.33 19.94 -2.05
CA ALA A 30 -2.90 19.73 -2.21
C ALA A 30 -2.59 19.11 -3.60
N TYR A 31 -3.32 18.09 -4.02
CA TYR A 31 -3.01 17.39 -5.26
C TYR A 31 -3.29 18.24 -6.51
N ASN A 32 -4.20 19.22 -6.43
CA ASN A 32 -4.41 20.19 -7.50
C ASN A 32 -3.16 21.04 -7.78
N ILE A 33 -2.39 21.41 -6.76
CA ILE A 33 -1.16 22.21 -6.93
C ILE A 33 0.06 21.35 -7.31
N LEU A 34 -0.01 20.03 -7.10
CA LEU A 34 1.07 19.11 -7.44
C LEU A 34 1.07 18.71 -8.92
N ARG A 35 -0.10 18.63 -9.54
CA ARG A 35 -0.25 18.31 -10.97
C ARG A 35 -0.10 19.57 -11.81
N ARG A 36 0.78 19.55 -12.80
CA ARG A 36 0.95 20.67 -13.73
C ARG A 36 0.17 20.41 -15.03
N PRO A 37 -0.39 21.44 -15.68
CA PRO A 37 -1.09 21.29 -16.95
C PRO A 37 -0.26 20.67 -18.08
N ASP A 38 1.07 20.79 -18.02
CA ASP A 38 2.01 20.21 -18.99
C ASP A 38 2.29 18.71 -18.78
N GLY A 39 1.63 18.09 -17.79
CA GLY A 39 1.80 16.67 -17.46
C GLY A 39 3.01 16.37 -16.56
N THR A 40 3.79 17.37 -16.14
CA THR A 40 4.81 17.19 -15.11
C THR A 40 4.18 17.18 -13.71
N PHE A 41 4.95 16.69 -12.73
CA PHE A 41 4.52 16.59 -11.34
C PHE A 41 5.49 17.31 -10.41
N ASN A 42 4.98 18.03 -9.42
CA ASN A 42 5.81 18.69 -8.42
C ASN A 42 6.23 17.70 -7.32
N ARG A 43 7.12 16.76 -7.66
CA ARG A 43 7.58 15.70 -6.77
C ARG A 43 8.12 16.23 -5.45
N HIS A 44 8.99 17.23 -5.50
CA HIS A 44 9.60 17.80 -4.29
C HIS A 44 8.54 18.32 -3.30
N LEU A 45 7.57 19.11 -3.80
CA LEU A 45 6.47 19.60 -2.95
C LEU A 45 5.57 18.45 -2.47
N ALA A 46 5.32 17.44 -3.31
CA ALA A 46 4.52 16.29 -2.93
C ALA A 46 5.14 15.52 -1.76
N GLU A 47 6.45 15.26 -1.81
CA GLU A 47 7.16 14.57 -0.72
C GLU A 47 7.22 15.41 0.57
N PHE A 48 7.26 16.74 0.45
CA PHE A 48 7.24 17.65 1.60
C PHE A 48 5.86 17.72 2.27
N LEU A 49 4.78 17.75 1.48
CA LEU A 49 3.41 17.84 2.01
C LEU A 49 2.87 16.51 2.53
N ASP A 50 3.41 15.38 2.07
CA ASP A 50 2.97 14.06 2.53
C ASP A 50 3.38 13.82 3.99
N ARG A 51 2.39 13.49 4.82
CA ARG A 51 2.63 13.20 6.23
C ARG A 51 3.15 11.77 6.35
N LYS A 52 4.43 11.61 6.70
CA LYS A 52 5.10 10.31 6.81
C LYS A 52 5.44 9.94 8.24
N VAL A 53 5.65 8.64 8.48
CA VAL A 53 6.09 8.10 9.76
C VAL A 53 7.26 7.13 9.59
N PRO A 54 8.25 7.11 10.49
CA PRO A 54 9.32 6.11 10.46
C PRO A 54 8.77 4.72 10.81
N ALA A 55 9.53 3.68 10.47
CA ALA A 55 9.27 2.36 11.03
C ALA A 55 9.52 2.38 12.54
N ASN A 56 8.87 1.47 13.29
CA ASN A 56 9.01 1.43 14.74
C ASN A 56 9.03 -0.01 15.23
N ALA A 57 10.19 -0.48 15.68
CA ALA A 57 10.37 -1.79 16.28
C ALA A 57 9.67 -1.91 17.65
N ASN A 58 9.37 -0.78 18.30
CA ASN A 58 8.62 -0.77 19.54
C ASN A 58 7.14 -1.03 19.25
N PRO A 59 6.53 -2.07 19.82
CA PRO A 59 5.12 -2.35 19.59
C PRO A 59 4.23 -1.19 20.01
N VAL A 60 3.32 -0.80 19.13
CA VAL A 60 2.24 0.16 19.39
C VAL A 60 0.94 -0.52 18.99
N ASP A 61 -0.01 -0.60 19.92
CA ASP A 61 -1.28 -1.32 19.75
C ASP A 61 -1.08 -2.78 19.28
N GLY A 62 -0.04 -3.44 19.80
CA GLY A 62 0.28 -4.83 19.46
C GLY A 62 0.89 -5.00 18.05
N VAL A 63 1.41 -3.94 17.42
CA VAL A 63 2.05 -4.00 16.10
C VAL A 63 3.39 -3.27 16.10
N PHE A 64 4.42 -3.91 15.57
CA PHE A 64 5.70 -3.27 15.27
C PHE A 64 5.99 -3.31 13.77
N SER A 65 6.93 -2.47 13.31
CA SER A 65 7.33 -2.41 11.91
C SER A 65 8.82 -2.16 11.70
N PHE A 66 9.32 -2.59 10.54
CA PHE A 66 10.69 -2.37 10.09
C PHE A 66 10.75 -2.25 8.57
N ASP A 67 11.75 -1.52 8.07
CA ASP A 67 11.95 -1.28 6.64
C ASP A 67 13.04 -2.20 6.09
N VAL A 68 12.81 -2.78 4.90
CA VAL A 68 13.77 -3.63 4.19
C VAL A 68 13.92 -3.15 2.76
N ILE A 69 15.16 -3.08 2.28
CA ILE A 69 15.45 -2.88 0.85
C ILE A 69 15.41 -4.26 0.17
N ILE A 70 14.36 -4.50 -0.62
CA ILE A 70 14.12 -5.78 -1.27
C ILE A 70 14.82 -5.90 -2.64
N ASP A 71 15.10 -4.77 -3.29
CA ASP A 71 15.97 -4.70 -4.47
C ASP A 71 16.84 -3.44 -4.43
N ARG A 72 18.16 -3.64 -4.49
CA ARG A 72 19.16 -2.57 -4.45
C ARG A 72 19.27 -1.82 -5.78
N SER A 73 18.99 -2.49 -6.91
CA SER A 73 19.17 -1.89 -8.24
C SER A 73 18.18 -0.76 -8.49
N THR A 74 16.97 -0.89 -7.95
CA THR A 74 15.90 0.12 -8.01
C THR A 74 15.70 0.87 -6.70
N SER A 75 16.47 0.53 -5.66
CA SER A 75 16.27 1.01 -4.28
C SER A 75 14.84 0.75 -3.76
N LEU A 76 14.24 -0.35 -4.18
CA LEU A 76 12.88 -0.74 -3.79
C LEU A 76 12.85 -1.14 -2.32
N LEU A 77 12.10 -0.36 -1.54
CA LEU A 77 11.87 -0.57 -0.13
C LEU A 77 10.50 -1.21 0.09
N SER A 78 10.39 -2.06 1.10
CA SER A 78 9.10 -2.49 1.65
C SER A 78 9.12 -2.36 3.16
N ARG A 79 7.99 -1.95 3.74
CA ARG A 79 7.80 -1.91 5.18
C ARG A 79 7.04 -3.15 5.64
N ILE A 80 7.61 -3.88 6.57
CA ILE A 80 7.02 -5.06 7.17
C ILE A 80 6.34 -4.66 8.47
N TYR A 81 5.12 -5.13 8.69
CA TYR A 81 4.36 -4.98 9.92
C TYR A 81 4.05 -6.36 10.48
N ARG A 82 4.29 -6.55 11.78
CA ARG A 82 4.11 -7.83 12.47
C ARG A 82 3.34 -7.64 13.77
N PRO A 83 2.54 -8.65 14.18
CA PRO A 83 1.97 -8.65 15.51
C PRO A 83 3.09 -8.74 16.55
N ALA A 84 2.91 -8.05 17.66
CA ALA A 84 3.68 -8.24 18.88
C ALA A 84 2.83 -9.03 19.87
N TYR A 85 3.39 -10.10 20.44
CA TYR A 85 2.73 -10.88 21.47
C TYR A 85 3.09 -10.30 22.84
N ALA A 86 2.09 -10.15 23.72
CA ALA A 86 2.19 -9.36 24.95
C ALA A 86 3.28 -9.81 25.95
N GLU A 87 3.80 -11.03 25.80
CA GLU A 87 4.81 -11.61 26.68
C GLU A 87 6.23 -11.54 26.09
N GLU A 88 6.40 -11.06 24.86
CA GLU A 88 7.72 -10.99 24.22
C GLU A 88 8.42 -9.65 24.53
N PRO A 89 9.72 -9.67 24.89
CA PRO A 89 10.52 -8.46 25.02
C PRO A 89 10.58 -7.71 23.68
N GLN A 90 10.95 -6.43 23.73
CA GLN A 90 11.06 -5.63 22.51
C GLN A 90 12.05 -6.28 21.53
N PRO A 91 11.67 -6.42 20.25
CA PRO A 91 12.50 -7.12 19.29
C PRO A 91 13.78 -6.33 19.04
N TYR A 92 14.91 -6.96 19.30
CA TYR A 92 16.20 -6.45 18.82
C TYR A 92 16.26 -6.54 17.29
N VAL A 93 17.20 -5.84 16.65
CA VAL A 93 17.36 -5.86 15.18
C VAL A 93 17.49 -7.28 14.63
N VAL A 94 18.12 -8.19 15.40
CA VAL A 94 18.29 -9.61 15.05
C VAL A 94 16.99 -10.43 15.11
N GLU A 95 15.93 -9.92 15.75
CA GLU A 95 14.65 -10.60 15.95
C GLU A 95 13.55 -10.14 14.98
N LEU A 96 13.83 -9.12 14.15
CA LEU A 96 12.85 -8.58 13.19
C LEU A 96 12.34 -9.65 12.21
N GLU A 97 13.21 -10.59 11.83
CA GLU A 97 12.92 -11.72 10.95
C GLU A 97 12.76 -13.05 11.70
N LYS A 98 12.39 -13.04 12.99
CA LYS A 98 12.07 -14.27 13.73
C LYS A 98 10.99 -15.07 12.98
N PRO A 99 11.13 -16.39 12.79
CA PRO A 99 10.11 -17.19 12.12
C PRO A 99 8.73 -17.04 12.74
N VAL A 100 7.69 -16.99 11.90
CA VAL A 100 6.31 -17.05 12.37
C VAL A 100 6.00 -18.40 13.01
N THR A 101 5.18 -18.42 14.06
CA THR A 101 4.99 -19.62 14.91
C THR A 101 3.58 -20.19 14.87
N ASP A 102 2.57 -19.41 14.51
CA ASP A 102 1.19 -19.90 14.43
C ASP A 102 1.04 -20.91 13.28
N GLU A 103 0.08 -21.82 13.41
CA GLU A 103 -0.10 -22.92 12.44
C GLU A 103 -0.26 -22.38 11.01
N VAL A 104 -1.14 -21.39 10.81
CA VAL A 104 -1.34 -20.72 9.51
C VAL A 104 -1.24 -19.21 9.73
N VAL A 105 -0.26 -18.58 9.08
CA VAL A 105 -0.06 -17.13 9.15
C VAL A 105 -0.28 -16.50 7.78
N PRO A 106 -1.36 -15.72 7.58
CA PRO A 106 -1.56 -14.95 6.36
C PRO A 106 -0.48 -13.88 6.20
N VAL A 107 0.03 -13.73 4.97
CA VAL A 107 0.94 -12.66 4.59
C VAL A 107 0.27 -11.80 3.53
N ILE A 108 -0.07 -10.57 3.89
CA ILE A 108 -0.72 -9.61 3.01
C ILE A 108 0.35 -8.72 2.39
N ILE A 109 0.55 -8.83 1.08
CA ILE A 109 1.39 -7.92 0.31
C ILE A 109 0.50 -6.75 -0.11
N PHE A 110 0.75 -5.59 0.49
CA PHE A 110 -0.09 -4.41 0.35
C PHE A 110 0.54 -3.39 -0.62
N PHE A 111 -0.26 -2.91 -1.57
CA PHE A 111 0.07 -1.83 -2.48
C PHE A 111 -0.80 -0.62 -2.15
N HIS A 112 -0.16 0.50 -1.82
CA HIS A 112 -0.87 1.73 -1.49
C HIS A 112 -1.52 2.37 -2.72
N GLY A 113 -2.59 3.13 -2.50
CA GLY A 113 -3.19 4.01 -3.49
C GLY A 113 -2.43 5.32 -3.73
N GLY A 114 -3.10 6.27 -4.37
CA GLY A 114 -2.49 7.55 -4.77
C GLY A 114 -2.37 7.71 -6.29
N SER A 115 -3.22 7.02 -7.06
CA SER A 115 -3.31 7.15 -8.52
C SER A 115 -1.95 7.04 -9.23
N PHE A 116 -1.14 6.07 -8.79
CA PHE A 116 0.23 5.79 -9.25
C PHE A 116 1.27 6.90 -9.03
N ALA A 117 0.88 8.10 -8.58
CA ALA A 117 1.76 9.26 -8.49
C ALA A 117 2.02 9.73 -7.04
N HIS A 118 1.08 9.48 -6.14
CA HIS A 118 1.10 10.00 -4.77
C HIS A 118 1.46 8.90 -3.75
N SER A 119 1.76 9.36 -2.53
CA SER A 119 2.00 8.53 -1.34
C SER A 119 3.20 7.58 -1.43
N SER A 120 3.44 6.86 -0.34
CA SER A 120 4.52 5.90 -0.14
C SER A 120 4.10 4.89 0.93
N ALA A 121 4.85 3.79 1.08
CA ALA A 121 4.61 2.81 2.14
C ALA A 121 4.69 3.43 3.55
N ASN A 122 5.43 4.54 3.70
CA ASN A 122 5.57 5.29 4.95
C ASN A 122 4.63 6.50 5.07
N SER A 123 3.72 6.75 4.11
CA SER A 123 2.66 7.74 4.31
C SER A 123 1.79 7.30 5.48
N ALA A 124 1.53 8.20 6.43
CA ALA A 124 0.89 7.88 7.70
C ALA A 124 -0.51 7.26 7.54
N ILE A 125 -1.24 7.62 6.48
CA ILE A 125 -2.55 7.01 6.18
C ILE A 125 -2.42 5.51 5.86
N TYR A 126 -1.37 5.12 5.14
CA TYR A 126 -1.12 3.74 4.75
C TYR A 126 -0.39 2.96 5.85
N ASP A 127 0.48 3.61 6.62
CA ASP A 127 1.05 3.00 7.82
C ASP A 127 -0.05 2.64 8.84
N THR A 128 -0.99 3.55 9.07
CA THR A 128 -2.15 3.30 9.94
C THR A 128 -3.02 2.16 9.39
N LEU A 129 -3.27 2.13 8.08
CA LEU A 129 -4.06 1.06 7.45
C LEU A 129 -3.37 -0.30 7.60
N CYS A 130 -2.06 -0.39 7.33
CA CYS A 130 -1.30 -1.64 7.46
C CYS A 130 -1.28 -2.15 8.91
N ARG A 131 -1.09 -1.26 9.90
CA ARG A 131 -1.18 -1.62 11.32
C ARG A 131 -2.56 -2.18 11.68
N ARG A 132 -3.64 -1.57 11.18
CA ARG A 132 -5.00 -2.08 11.39
C ARG A 132 -5.21 -3.44 10.73
N LEU A 133 -4.70 -3.65 9.52
CA LEU A 133 -4.77 -4.94 8.83
C LEU A 133 -4.07 -6.04 9.65
N VAL A 134 -2.90 -5.79 10.21
CA VAL A 134 -2.23 -6.74 11.13
C VAL A 134 -3.14 -7.08 12.30
N GLY A 135 -3.68 -6.07 13.00
CA GLY A 135 -4.48 -6.26 14.21
C GLY A 135 -5.81 -7.00 13.97
N ILE A 136 -6.49 -6.69 12.86
CA ILE A 136 -7.80 -7.25 12.49
C ILE A 136 -7.64 -8.65 11.89
N CYS A 137 -6.72 -8.81 10.93
CA CYS A 137 -6.56 -10.06 10.19
C CYS A 137 -5.63 -11.07 10.88
N LYS A 138 -4.95 -10.67 11.96
CA LYS A 138 -3.90 -11.48 12.62
C LYS A 138 -2.86 -11.99 11.60
N ALA A 139 -2.39 -11.05 10.77
CA ALA A 139 -1.56 -11.31 9.62
C ALA A 139 -0.23 -10.55 9.70
N VAL A 140 0.76 -10.96 8.93
CA VAL A 140 1.91 -10.12 8.58
C VAL A 140 1.52 -9.27 7.37
N VAL A 141 1.88 -7.98 7.38
CA VAL A 141 1.65 -7.09 6.22
C VAL A 141 2.99 -6.61 5.67
N VAL A 142 3.17 -6.70 4.36
CA VAL A 142 4.33 -6.19 3.61
C VAL A 142 3.86 -5.08 2.69
N SER A 143 4.08 -3.82 3.09
CA SER A 143 3.68 -2.63 2.32
C SER A 143 4.79 -2.22 1.35
N VAL A 144 4.51 -2.32 0.05
CA VAL A 144 5.50 -2.12 -1.00
C VAL A 144 5.61 -0.63 -1.36
N ASN A 145 6.83 -0.08 -1.30
CA ASN A 145 7.11 1.31 -1.68
C ASN A 145 7.43 1.43 -3.17
N TYR A 146 6.46 1.08 -4.01
CA TYR A 146 6.63 0.98 -5.47
C TYR A 146 6.96 2.34 -6.11
N ARG A 147 7.66 2.30 -7.24
CA ARG A 147 8.05 3.50 -8.03
C ARG A 147 6.83 4.16 -8.67
N ARG A 148 6.82 5.49 -8.65
CA ARG A 148 5.64 6.31 -8.98
C ARG A 148 5.80 7.06 -10.29
N ALA A 149 4.67 7.21 -10.99
CA ALA A 149 4.54 8.08 -12.14
C ALA A 149 4.53 9.56 -11.71
N PRO A 150 4.86 10.52 -12.61
CA PRO A 150 5.24 10.32 -14.01
C PRO A 150 6.72 9.98 -14.27
N GLU A 151 7.57 9.97 -13.24
CA GLU A 151 9.00 9.69 -13.36
C GLU A 151 9.27 8.24 -13.72
N TYR A 152 8.51 7.32 -13.11
CA TYR A 152 8.54 5.89 -13.39
C TYR A 152 7.19 5.46 -13.91
N ARG A 153 7.06 5.42 -15.24
CA ARG A 153 5.81 5.07 -15.93
C ARG A 153 5.61 3.55 -15.94
N TYR A 154 4.48 3.12 -16.50
CA TYR A 154 4.24 1.71 -16.81
C TYR A 154 5.46 1.10 -17.55
N PRO A 155 5.95 -0.10 -17.16
CA PRO A 155 5.38 -1.06 -16.18
C PRO A 155 5.99 -1.02 -14.76
N CYS A 156 6.75 0.01 -14.37
CA CYS A 156 7.60 -0.02 -13.16
C CYS A 156 6.90 -0.45 -11.87
N ALA A 157 5.68 0.05 -11.59
CA ALA A 157 4.95 -0.31 -10.38
C ALA A 157 4.58 -1.80 -10.33
N TYR A 158 4.33 -2.43 -11.48
CA TYR A 158 4.01 -3.85 -11.58
C TYR A 158 5.27 -4.71 -11.45
N ASP A 159 6.40 -4.25 -12.00
CA ASP A 159 7.70 -4.91 -11.81
C ASP A 159 8.16 -4.87 -10.35
N ASP A 160 7.91 -3.76 -9.66
CA ASP A 160 8.19 -3.64 -8.23
C ASP A 160 7.28 -4.57 -7.42
N GLY A 161 6.00 -4.67 -7.78
CA GLY A 161 5.07 -5.60 -7.13
C GLY A 161 5.43 -7.07 -7.37
N TRP A 162 5.92 -7.40 -8.57
CA TRP A 162 6.46 -8.74 -8.86
C TRP A 162 7.72 -9.04 -8.04
N THR A 163 8.64 -8.07 -7.96
CA THR A 163 9.85 -8.18 -7.11
C THR A 163 9.49 -8.39 -5.65
N ALA A 164 8.50 -7.66 -5.12
CA ALA A 164 8.02 -7.83 -3.76
C ALA A 164 7.37 -9.21 -3.53
N LEU A 165 6.50 -9.66 -4.42
CA LEU A 165 5.84 -10.97 -4.32
C LEU A 165 6.85 -12.12 -4.32
N THR A 166 7.82 -12.09 -5.24
CA THR A 166 8.87 -13.10 -5.30
C THR A 166 9.78 -13.07 -4.07
N TRP A 167 10.12 -11.87 -3.56
CA TRP A 167 10.90 -11.72 -2.33
C TRP A 167 10.16 -12.31 -1.12
N VAL A 168 8.86 -12.02 -0.97
CA VAL A 168 8.01 -12.55 0.10
C VAL A 168 7.91 -14.07 0.04
N ASN A 169 7.61 -14.63 -1.15
CA ASN A 169 7.49 -16.07 -1.35
C ASN A 169 8.78 -16.83 -0.97
N SER A 170 9.94 -16.18 -1.08
CA SER A 170 11.23 -16.79 -0.77
C SER A 170 11.66 -16.66 0.71
N ARG A 171 10.88 -16.00 1.58
CA ARG A 171 11.27 -15.81 2.99
C ARG A 171 10.87 -17.02 3.82
N THR A 172 11.87 -17.77 4.30
CA THR A 172 11.65 -18.92 5.19
C THR A 172 10.98 -18.53 6.50
N TRP A 173 11.28 -17.34 7.03
CA TRP A 173 10.68 -16.84 8.27
C TRP A 173 9.20 -16.43 8.14
N LEU A 174 8.67 -16.35 6.91
CA LEU A 174 7.24 -16.13 6.63
C LEU A 174 6.48 -17.44 6.32
N GLN A 175 7.17 -18.58 6.24
CA GLN A 175 6.52 -19.86 6.00
C GLN A 175 5.80 -20.34 7.27
N SER A 176 4.57 -20.83 7.09
CA SER A 176 3.80 -21.53 8.13
C SER A 176 3.35 -22.89 7.57
N LYS A 177 2.16 -23.41 7.95
CA LYS A 177 1.67 -24.76 7.59
C LYS A 177 2.07 -25.21 6.19
N GLY A 178 2.72 -26.37 6.12
CA GLY A 178 3.19 -26.97 4.87
C GLY A 178 4.47 -26.35 4.31
N SER A 179 5.22 -25.57 5.10
CA SER A 179 6.44 -24.86 4.68
C SER A 179 6.20 -23.92 3.50
N LYS A 180 5.03 -23.27 3.49
CA LYS A 180 4.59 -22.32 2.46
C LYS A 180 4.28 -20.96 3.08
N VAL A 181 4.42 -19.91 2.28
CA VAL A 181 3.93 -18.58 2.62
C VAL A 181 2.49 -18.46 2.14
N HIS A 182 1.56 -18.17 3.06
CA HIS A 182 0.12 -18.08 2.76
C HIS A 182 -0.20 -16.66 2.27
N MET A 183 0.09 -16.39 1.00
CA MET A 183 0.10 -15.04 0.44
C MET A 183 -1.27 -14.56 -0.03
N TYR A 184 -1.57 -13.31 0.31
CA TYR A 184 -2.69 -12.54 -0.20
C TYR A 184 -2.16 -11.22 -0.79
N LEU A 185 -2.75 -10.76 -1.87
CA LEU A 185 -2.47 -9.44 -2.43
C LEU A 185 -3.57 -8.46 -2.02
N ALA A 186 -3.21 -7.26 -1.60
CA ALA A 186 -4.17 -6.24 -1.21
C ALA A 186 -3.76 -4.85 -1.70
N GLY A 187 -4.72 -3.99 -2.00
CA GLY A 187 -4.42 -2.61 -2.34
C GLY A 187 -5.64 -1.76 -2.61
N ASP A 188 -5.50 -0.45 -2.40
CA ASP A 188 -6.54 0.54 -2.68
C ASP A 188 -6.21 1.39 -3.90
N SER A 189 -7.21 1.89 -4.62
CA SER A 189 -7.00 2.78 -5.77
C SER A 189 -6.01 2.17 -6.79
N SER A 190 -4.91 2.86 -7.12
CA SER A 190 -3.84 2.31 -7.98
C SER A 190 -3.21 1.03 -7.44
N GLY A 191 -3.14 0.88 -6.12
CA GLY A 191 -2.67 -0.35 -5.48
C GLY A 191 -3.54 -1.54 -5.84
N GLY A 192 -4.86 -1.37 -5.90
CA GLY A 192 -5.76 -2.44 -6.35
C GLY A 192 -5.55 -2.81 -7.82
N ASN A 193 -5.20 -1.84 -8.67
CA ASN A 193 -4.81 -2.13 -10.05
C ASN A 193 -3.50 -2.96 -10.10
N ILE A 194 -2.49 -2.58 -9.31
CA ILE A 194 -1.23 -3.33 -9.19
C ILE A 194 -1.50 -4.78 -8.74
N VAL A 195 -2.35 -4.98 -7.73
CA VAL A 195 -2.78 -6.32 -7.26
C VAL A 195 -3.25 -7.19 -8.42
N HIS A 196 -4.16 -6.67 -9.26
CA HIS A 196 -4.71 -7.43 -10.38
C HIS A 196 -3.62 -7.91 -11.36
N HIS A 197 -2.72 -7.01 -11.77
CA HIS A 197 -1.67 -7.34 -12.72
C HIS A 197 -0.57 -8.25 -12.13
N VAL A 198 -0.22 -8.06 -10.86
CA VAL A 198 0.74 -8.92 -10.16
C VAL A 198 0.16 -10.32 -9.95
N ALA A 199 -1.14 -10.43 -9.64
CA ALA A 199 -1.82 -11.71 -9.50
C ALA A 199 -1.82 -12.51 -10.82
N LEU A 200 -2.10 -11.85 -11.95
CA LEU A 200 -2.03 -12.49 -13.27
C LEU A 200 -0.63 -13.08 -13.53
N ARG A 201 0.43 -12.29 -13.30
CA ARG A 201 1.82 -12.74 -13.46
C ARG A 201 2.19 -13.89 -12.52
N ALA A 202 1.65 -13.89 -11.29
CA ALA A 202 1.85 -14.98 -10.33
C ALA A 202 1.25 -16.30 -10.82
N VAL A 203 0.01 -16.27 -11.34
CA VAL A 203 -0.64 -17.44 -11.94
C VAL A 203 0.16 -18.00 -13.11
N GLU A 204 0.60 -17.12 -14.02
CA GLU A 204 1.43 -17.51 -15.18
C GLU A 204 2.79 -18.10 -14.78
N SER A 205 3.31 -17.74 -13.60
CA SER A 205 4.60 -18.19 -13.08
C SER A 205 4.49 -19.36 -12.10
N GLY A 206 3.28 -19.87 -11.84
CA GLY A 206 3.04 -20.96 -10.90
C GLY A 206 3.22 -20.61 -9.42
N ILE A 207 3.16 -19.32 -9.04
CA ILE A 207 3.14 -18.88 -7.64
C ILE A 207 1.70 -18.92 -7.14
N ASP A 208 1.46 -19.69 -6.07
CA ASP A 208 0.15 -19.86 -5.45
C ASP A 208 -0.23 -18.61 -4.62
N LEU A 209 -1.39 -18.02 -4.94
CA LEU A 209 -1.99 -16.89 -4.23
C LEU A 209 -3.34 -17.31 -3.68
N LEU A 210 -3.57 -17.06 -2.40
CA LEU A 210 -4.81 -17.48 -1.73
C LEU A 210 -5.98 -16.51 -1.96
N GLY A 211 -5.70 -15.26 -2.34
CA GLY A 211 -6.74 -14.30 -2.67
C GLY A 211 -6.24 -12.88 -2.93
N ASN A 212 -7.13 -12.07 -3.51
CA ASN A 212 -6.93 -10.65 -3.81
C ASN A 212 -7.96 -9.80 -3.06
N ILE A 213 -7.52 -8.69 -2.46
CA ILE A 213 -8.35 -7.72 -1.74
C ILE A 213 -8.24 -6.36 -2.43
N LEU A 214 -9.29 -5.96 -3.14
CA LEU A 214 -9.31 -4.76 -3.99
C LEU A 214 -10.21 -3.69 -3.37
N LEU A 215 -9.63 -2.59 -2.87
CA LEU A 215 -10.37 -1.51 -2.22
C LEU A 215 -10.51 -0.31 -3.16
N ASN A 216 -11.68 -0.12 -3.77
CA ASN A 216 -11.91 0.92 -4.78
C ASN A 216 -10.81 0.92 -5.87
N PRO A 217 -10.58 -0.23 -6.55
CA PRO A 217 -9.45 -0.38 -7.46
C PRO A 217 -9.56 0.58 -8.65
N MET A 218 -8.43 1.17 -9.05
CA MET A 218 -8.37 2.15 -10.12
C MET A 218 -8.33 1.46 -11.49
N PHE A 219 -9.49 1.38 -12.13
CA PHE A 219 -9.62 1.01 -13.54
C PHE A 219 -10.31 2.14 -14.30
N GLY A 220 -10.27 2.08 -15.63
CA GLY A 220 -10.94 3.05 -16.49
C GLY A 220 -10.91 2.59 -17.94
N GLY A 221 -11.58 3.36 -18.80
CA GLY A 221 -11.64 3.14 -20.23
C GLY A 221 -11.71 4.46 -20.98
N GLN A 222 -11.75 4.39 -22.32
CA GLN A 222 -11.94 5.58 -23.15
C GLN A 222 -13.37 6.14 -22.99
N ALA A 223 -14.37 5.26 -22.94
CA ALA A 223 -15.75 5.63 -22.73
C ALA A 223 -16.03 5.79 -21.23
N ARG A 224 -16.83 6.81 -20.89
CA ARG A 224 -17.37 6.96 -19.54
C ARG A 224 -18.42 5.90 -19.28
N THR A 225 -18.42 5.38 -18.06
CA THR A 225 -19.43 4.45 -17.55
C THR A 225 -20.32 5.13 -16.52
N GLU A 226 -21.46 4.53 -16.16
CA GLU A 226 -22.36 5.08 -15.13
C GLU A 226 -21.70 5.20 -13.74
N SER A 227 -20.59 4.49 -13.51
CA SER A 227 -19.82 4.53 -12.26
C SER A 227 -18.82 5.69 -12.13
N GLU A 228 -18.73 6.58 -13.13
CA GLU A 228 -17.82 7.75 -13.16
C GLU A 228 -18.55 9.08 -13.17
#